data_AF-A0A0Q5IQL4-F1
#
_entry.id   AF-A0A0Q5IQL4-F1
#
_cell.length_a   1.000
_cell.length_b   1.000
_cell.length_c   1.000
_cell.angle_alpha   90.00
_cell.angle_beta   90.00
_cell.angle_gamma   90.00
#
_symmetry.space_group_name_H-M   'P 1'
#
loop_
_entity.id
_entity.type
_entity.pdbx_description
1 polymer ?
#
loop_
_entity_poly.entity_id
_entity_poly.type
_entity_poly.pdbx_seq_one_letter_code
_entity_poly.pdbx_strand_id
1 'polypeptide(L)'
;MDGELTLILNNRTVVLQPGESYEVKGGVVHRFFNATPGQIRFRNEVRPGHTGLENSLRILSGLAADGLYDEKKEIPKQLSHLAVLGMMSDMRLPGALFLSTPILKVIAAWARWRGVEQALVTRYCR
;
A
#
# COMPACT_ATOMS: atom_id res chain seq x y z
N MET A 1 0.73 -8.30 -20.62
CA MET A 1 1.20 -8.49 -19.23
C MET A 1 2.46 -9.31 -19.37
N ASP A 2 3.51 -8.92 -18.66
CA ASP A 2 4.87 -9.38 -18.92
C ASP A 2 5.52 -9.81 -17.61
N GLY A 3 6.27 -10.90 -17.64
CA GLY A 3 6.93 -11.49 -16.47
C GLY A 3 6.01 -12.31 -15.57
N GLU A 4 6.63 -13.00 -14.60
CA GLU A 4 5.95 -13.88 -13.64
C GLU A 4 5.59 -13.11 -12.37
N LEU A 5 4.33 -13.22 -11.92
CA LEU A 5 3.88 -12.60 -10.66
C LEU A 5 3.84 -13.64 -9.55
N THR A 6 4.60 -13.41 -8.49
CA THR A 6 4.51 -14.22 -7.27
C THR A 6 3.52 -13.60 -6.29
N LEU A 7 2.52 -14.38 -5.88
CA LEU A 7 1.63 -14.08 -4.77
C LEU A 7 2.02 -14.94 -3.56
N ILE A 8 2.09 -14.33 -2.39
CA ILE A 8 2.12 -15.05 -1.12
C ILE A 8 0.76 -14.88 -0.49
N LEU A 9 0.07 -16.00 -0.23
CA LEU A 9 -1.27 -16.11 0.33
C LEU A 9 -1.18 -16.87 1.64
N ASN A 10 -1.26 -16.17 2.77
CA ASN A 10 -0.92 -16.71 4.08
C ASN A 10 0.47 -17.39 4.06
N ASN A 11 0.51 -18.72 4.07
CA ASN A 11 1.73 -19.54 4.04
C ASN A 11 1.93 -20.28 2.70
N ARG A 12 1.18 -19.92 1.66
CA ARG A 12 1.26 -20.55 0.33
C ARG A 12 1.78 -19.56 -0.70
N THR A 13 2.66 -20.04 -1.56
CA THR A 13 3.13 -19.29 -2.73
C THR A 13 2.37 -19.74 -3.98
N VAL A 14 1.94 -18.77 -4.79
CA VAL A 14 1.35 -18.97 -6.12
C VAL A 14 2.17 -18.14 -7.10
N VAL A 15 2.58 -18.75 -8.21
CA VAL A 15 3.28 -18.04 -9.30
C VAL A 15 2.33 -18.02 -10.49
N LEU A 16 2.04 -16.83 -11.01
CA LEU A 16 1.21 -16.64 -12.19
C LEU A 16 2.08 -16.35 -13.40
N GLN A 17 1.86 -17.11 -14.46
CA GLN A 17 2.43 -16.92 -15.78
C GLN A 17 1.66 -15.82 -16.55
N PRO A 18 2.26 -15.20 -17.58
CA PRO A 18 1.56 -14.28 -18.45
C PRO A 18 0.26 -14.87 -19.02
N GLY A 19 -0.86 -14.20 -18.78
CA GLY A 19 -2.19 -14.63 -19.21
C GLY A 19 -2.99 -15.37 -18.13
N GLU A 20 -2.35 -15.81 -17.05
CA GLU A 20 -3.05 -16.38 -15.90
C GLU A 20 -3.64 -15.29 -15.00
N SER A 21 -4.66 -15.66 -14.22
CA SER A 21 -5.29 -14.79 -13.24
C SER A 21 -5.63 -15.56 -11.98
N TYR A 22 -5.67 -14.86 -10.85
CA TYR A 22 -6.03 -15.43 -9.56
C TYR A 22 -6.89 -14.45 -8.78
N GLU A 23 -8.03 -14.93 -8.28
CA GLU A 23 -8.90 -14.15 -7.40
C GLU A 23 -8.53 -14.38 -5.94
N VAL A 24 -8.03 -13.33 -5.27
CA VAL A 24 -7.79 -13.38 -3.83
C VAL A 24 -9.09 -13.08 -3.10
N LYS A 25 -9.60 -14.05 -2.31
CA LYS A 25 -10.81 -13.87 -1.52
C LYS A 25 -10.59 -12.88 -0.38
N GLY A 26 -11.64 -12.13 -0.02
CA GLY A 26 -11.62 -11.21 1.11
C GLY A 26 -11.20 -11.90 2.42
N GLY A 27 -10.39 -11.21 3.22
CA GLY A 27 -9.86 -11.74 4.48
C GLY A 27 -8.60 -12.61 4.33
N VAL A 28 -8.18 -12.95 3.10
CA VAL A 28 -6.90 -13.63 2.88
C VAL A 28 -5.75 -12.63 2.99
N VAL A 29 -4.81 -12.88 3.91
CA VAL A 29 -3.57 -12.09 3.99
C VAL A 29 -2.74 -12.42 2.76
N HIS A 30 -2.42 -11.38 1.99
CA HIS A 30 -1.68 -11.55 0.75
C HIS A 30 -0.64 -10.46 0.54
N ARG A 31 0.39 -10.79 -0.23
CA ARG A 31 1.31 -9.80 -0.82
C ARG A 31 1.72 -10.20 -2.23
N PHE A 32 1.94 -9.20 -3.08
CA PHE A 32 2.57 -9.36 -4.38
C PHE A 32 4.08 -9.25 -4.22
N PHE A 33 4.83 -10.04 -4.99
CA PHE A 33 6.28 -10.02 -4.97
C PHE A 33 6.82 -10.32 -6.38
N ASN A 34 7.83 -9.55 -6.80
CA ASN A 34 8.59 -9.89 -7.99
C ASN A 34 9.79 -10.73 -7.56
N ALA A 35 9.73 -12.05 -7.79
CA ALA A 35 10.83 -12.97 -7.46
C ALA A 35 11.93 -13.00 -8.53
N THR A 36 11.74 -12.29 -9.64
CA THR A 36 12.65 -12.28 -10.79
C THR A 36 13.39 -10.94 -10.89
N PRO A 37 14.60 -10.90 -11.47
CA PRO A 37 15.31 -9.64 -11.72
C PRO A 37 14.69 -8.80 -12.84
N GLY A 38 13.77 -9.38 -13.63
CA GLY A 38 13.11 -8.70 -14.73
C GLY A 38 12.01 -7.75 -14.26
N GLN A 39 11.66 -6.78 -15.11
CA GLN A 39 10.46 -5.97 -14.89
C GLN A 39 9.21 -6.83 -15.07
N ILE A 40 8.26 -6.71 -14.15
CA ILE A 40 6.94 -7.34 -14.26
C ILE A 40 5.86 -6.28 -14.50
N ARG A 41 4.85 -6.64 -15.29
CA ARG A 41 3.67 -5.81 -15.54
C ARG A 41 2.42 -6.66 -15.48
N PHE A 42 1.59 -6.43 -14.47
CA PHE A 42 0.33 -7.12 -14.26
C PHE A 42 -0.82 -6.14 -14.00
N ARG A 43 -2.06 -6.61 -14.13
CA ARG A 43 -3.26 -5.86 -13.75
C ARG A 43 -3.77 -6.37 -12.41
N ASN A 44 -3.92 -5.45 -11.46
CA ASN A 44 -4.64 -5.72 -10.22
C ASN A 44 -6.04 -5.10 -10.32
N GLU A 45 -7.05 -5.83 -9.85
CA GLU A 45 -8.42 -5.34 -9.76
C GLU A 45 -8.99 -5.65 -8.38
N VAL A 46 -9.53 -4.63 -7.72
CA VAL A 46 -10.13 -4.73 -6.39
C VAL A 46 -11.63 -4.48 -6.51
N ARG A 47 -12.46 -5.42 -6.05
CA ARG A 47 -13.92 -5.35 -6.07
C ARG A 47 -14.49 -5.69 -4.68
N PRO A 48 -15.32 -4.82 -4.07
CA PRO A 48 -15.61 -3.44 -4.49
C PRO A 48 -14.36 -2.55 -4.40
N GLY A 49 -14.29 -1.51 -5.21
CA GLY A 49 -13.22 -0.52 -5.14
C GLY A 49 -13.25 0.26 -3.82
N HIS A 50 -12.12 0.87 -3.46
CA HIS A 50 -12.00 1.70 -2.26
C HIS A 50 -11.16 2.95 -2.57
N THR A 51 -11.79 4.13 -2.60
CA THR A 51 -11.13 5.40 -2.95
C THR A 51 -9.94 5.70 -2.03
N GLY A 52 -10.03 5.33 -0.75
CA GLY A 52 -8.90 5.49 0.16
C GLY A 52 -7.69 4.64 -0.22
N LEU A 53 -7.90 3.43 -0.75
CA LEU A 53 -6.81 2.60 -1.27
C LEU A 53 -6.18 3.25 -2.50
N GLU A 54 -6.99 3.66 -3.47
CA GLU A 54 -6.54 4.31 -4.71
C GLU A 54 -5.73 5.59 -4.44
N ASN A 55 -6.25 6.47 -3.57
CA ASN A 55 -5.57 7.70 -3.16
C ASN A 55 -4.25 7.39 -2.45
N SER A 56 -4.23 6.39 -1.55
CA SER A 56 -3.01 6.02 -0.84
C SER A 56 -1.89 5.58 -1.79
N LEU A 57 -2.22 4.82 -2.84
CA LEU A 57 -1.24 4.39 -3.84
C LEU A 57 -0.68 5.58 -4.61
N ARG A 58 -1.53 6.52 -5.05
CA ARG A 58 -1.10 7.75 -5.72
C ARG A 58 -0.20 8.60 -4.83
N ILE A 59 -0.57 8.78 -3.56
CA ILE A 59 0.22 9.54 -2.59
C ILE A 59 1.56 8.86 -2.32
N LEU A 60 1.60 7.54 -2.13
CA LEU A 60 2.84 6.79 -1.92
C LEU A 60 3.81 6.97 -3.10
N SER A 61 3.32 6.82 -4.33
CA SER A 61 4.12 7.07 -5.53
C SER A 61 4.63 8.51 -5.61
N GLY A 62 3.77 9.49 -5.29
CA GLY A 62 4.16 10.90 -5.28
C GLY A 62 5.20 11.23 -4.20
N LEU A 63 5.04 10.69 -2.99
CA LEU A 63 6.02 10.83 -1.91
C LEU A 63 7.37 10.21 -2.28
N ALA A 64 7.37 9.06 -2.97
CA ALA A 64 8.60 8.44 -3.46
C ALA A 64 9.28 9.33 -4.52
N ALA A 65 8.53 9.86 -5.48
CA ALA A 65 9.05 10.78 -6.50
C ALA A 65 9.63 12.07 -5.89
N ASP A 66 9.04 12.57 -4.80
CA ASP A 66 9.50 13.75 -4.06
C ASP A 66 10.64 13.45 -3.07
N GLY A 67 11.15 12.22 -3.00
CA GLY A 67 12.19 11.82 -2.04
C GLY A 67 11.72 11.85 -0.57
N LEU A 68 10.41 11.78 -0.32
CA LEU A 68 9.78 11.73 0.99
C LEU A 68 9.45 10.30 1.46
N TYR A 69 9.93 9.30 0.73
CA TYR A 69 9.85 7.88 1.08
C TYR A 69 11.24 7.37 1.49
N ASP A 70 11.31 6.60 2.57
CA ASP A 70 12.52 5.92 3.01
C ASP A 70 12.61 4.57 2.31
N GLU A 71 13.52 4.46 1.34
CA GLU A 71 13.71 3.24 0.55
C GLU A 71 14.20 2.05 1.39
N LYS A 72 14.96 2.29 2.47
CA LYS A 72 15.49 1.22 3.32
C LYS A 72 14.44 0.67 4.27
N LYS A 73 13.58 1.55 4.79
CA LYS A 73 12.50 1.17 5.72
C LYS A 73 11.19 0.86 5.02
N GLU A 74 11.10 1.12 3.71
CA GLU A 74 9.91 0.94 2.87
C GLU A 74 8.68 1.66 3.46
N ILE A 75 8.86 2.90 3.94
CA ILE A 75 7.78 3.71 4.53
C ILE A 75 7.97 5.21 4.24
N PRO A 76 6.92 6.04 4.32
CA PRO A 76 7.06 7.50 4.32
C PRO A 76 8.01 7.99 5.41
N LYS A 77 8.84 8.99 5.11
CA LYS A 77 9.80 9.59 6.07
C LYS A 77 9.11 10.28 7.25
N GLN A 78 7.89 10.78 7.05
CA GLN A 78 7.10 11.42 8.09
C GLN A 78 6.07 10.46 8.69
N LEU A 79 6.06 10.37 10.02
CA LEU A 79 5.14 9.50 10.75
C LEU A 79 3.66 9.89 10.55
N SER A 80 3.38 11.18 10.38
CA SER A 80 2.04 11.69 10.05
C SER A 80 1.54 11.19 8.69
N HIS A 81 2.40 11.17 7.67
CA HIS A 81 2.07 10.61 6.35
C HIS A 81 1.79 9.11 6.46
N LEU A 82 2.65 8.37 7.18
CA LEU A 82 2.46 6.93 7.41
C LEU A 82 1.13 6.65 8.12
N ALA A 83 0.81 7.40 9.17
CA ALA A 83 -0.42 7.23 9.94
C ALA A 83 -1.68 7.54 9.10
N VAL A 84 -1.68 8.66 8.37
CA VAL A 84 -2.79 9.03 7.48
C VAL A 84 -3.00 7.97 6.40
N LEU A 85 -1.93 7.55 5.74
CA LEU A 85 -2.00 6.55 4.66
C LEU A 85 -2.50 5.20 5.17
N GLY A 86 -1.98 4.70 6.30
CA GLY A 86 -2.44 3.44 6.88
C GLY A 86 -3.92 3.46 7.26
N MET A 87 -4.42 4.59 7.79
CA MET A 87 -5.84 4.72 8.12
C MET A 87 -6.74 4.96 6.90
N MET A 88 -6.21 5.57 5.83
CA MET A 88 -6.94 5.84 4.59
C MET A 88 -7.10 4.56 3.75
N SER A 89 -6.09 3.71 3.69
CA SER A 89 -6.08 2.51 2.87
C SER A 89 -6.52 1.23 3.59
N ASP A 90 -6.69 1.30 4.92
CA ASP A 90 -6.80 0.14 5.82
C ASP A 90 -5.60 -0.81 5.71
N MET A 91 -4.45 -0.32 5.24
CA MET A 91 -3.20 -1.08 5.27
C MET A 91 -2.66 -1.10 6.69
N ARG A 92 -2.46 -2.31 7.20
CA ARG A 92 -1.88 -2.55 8.53
C ARG A 92 -0.39 -2.82 8.39
N LEU A 93 0.39 -2.25 9.31
CA LEU A 93 1.81 -2.58 9.41
C LEU A 93 1.98 -4.07 9.73
N PRO A 94 2.90 -4.78 9.06
CA PRO A 94 3.13 -6.20 9.29
C PRO A 94 3.82 -6.46 10.65
N GLY A 95 3.62 -7.67 11.18
CA GLY A 95 4.33 -8.16 12.38
C GLY A 95 3.95 -7.42 13.66
N ALA A 96 4.90 -7.30 14.59
CA ALA A 96 4.69 -6.68 15.91
C ALA A 96 4.28 -5.20 15.82
N LEU A 97 4.55 -4.53 14.70
CA LEU A 97 4.16 -3.14 14.46
C LEU A 97 2.63 -2.97 14.38
N PHE A 98 1.85 -4.02 14.16
CA PHE A 98 0.38 -3.94 14.24
C PHE A 98 -0.10 -3.46 15.62
N LEU A 99 0.64 -3.74 16.70
CA LEU A 99 0.32 -3.27 18.05
C LEU A 99 0.38 -1.74 18.18
N SER A 100 1.06 -1.05 17.27
CA SER A 100 1.12 0.42 17.23
C SER A 100 -0.14 1.08 16.65
N THR A 101 -1.09 0.28 16.14
CA THR A 101 -2.33 0.77 15.50
C THR A 101 -3.08 1.83 16.33
N PRO A 102 -3.28 1.68 17.66
CA PRO A 102 -3.97 2.70 18.45
C PRO A 102 -3.26 4.06 18.42
N ILE A 103 -1.92 4.05 18.48
CA ILE A 103 -1.10 5.27 18.46
C ILE A 103 -1.19 5.91 17.07
N LEU A 104 -1.08 5.11 16.00
CA LEU A 104 -1.22 5.60 14.63
C LEU A 104 -2.60 6.20 14.37
N LYS A 105 -3.68 5.66 14.98
CA LYS A 105 -5.02 6.24 14.90
C LYS A 105 -5.07 7.66 15.49
N VAL A 106 -4.45 7.87 16.66
CA VAL A 106 -4.38 9.18 17.30
C VAL A 106 -3.58 10.17 16.43
N ILE A 107 -2.43 9.75 15.92
CA ILE A 107 -1.59 10.56 15.04
C ILE A 107 -2.34 10.92 13.75
N ALA A 108 -3.04 9.96 13.14
CA ALA A 108 -3.84 10.20 11.95
C ALA A 108 -4.98 11.19 12.21
N ALA A 109 -5.68 11.06 13.34
CA ALA A 109 -6.74 12.00 13.72
C ALA A 109 -6.20 13.42 13.90
N TRP A 110 -5.06 13.57 14.60
CA TRP A 110 -4.39 14.85 14.75
C TRP A 110 -3.89 15.42 13.41
N ALA A 111 -3.32 14.59 12.54
CA ALA A 111 -2.81 14.99 11.23
C ALA A 111 -3.95 15.46 10.29
N ARG A 112 -5.10 14.76 10.32
CA ARG A 112 -6.32 15.18 9.62
C ARG A 112 -6.81 16.53 10.12
N TRP A 113 -6.86 16.73 11.44
CA TRP A 113 -7.23 18.02 12.04
C TRP A 113 -6.29 19.16 11.60
N ARG A 114 -5.00 18.86 11.42
CA ARG A 114 -3.99 19.80 10.88
C ARG A 114 -4.04 19.97 9.36
N GLY A 115 -4.93 19.30 8.65
CA GLY A 115 -5.07 19.39 7.19
C GLY A 115 -4.04 18.60 6.37
N VAL A 116 -3.25 17.73 7.01
CA VAL A 116 -2.20 16.95 6.33
C VAL A 116 -2.79 16.04 5.25
N GLU A 117 -3.89 15.36 5.54
CA GLU A 117 -4.57 14.49 4.57
C GLU A 117 -5.04 15.27 3.35
N GLN A 118 -5.70 16.42 3.56
CA GLN A 118 -6.17 17.28 2.48
C GLN A 118 -5.01 17.79 1.61
N ALA A 119 -3.88 18.15 2.22
CA ALA A 119 -2.70 18.60 1.49
C ALA A 119 -2.13 17.48 0.60
N LEU A 120 -2.04 16.25 1.11
CA LEU A 120 -1.58 15.08 0.36
C LEU A 120 -2.51 14.76 -0.83
N VAL A 121 -3.83 14.70 -0.58
CA VAL A 121 -4.83 14.42 -1.61
C VAL A 121 -4.79 15.51 -2.70
N THR A 122 -4.77 16.78 -2.29
CA THR A 122 -4.74 17.92 -3.23
C THR A 122 -3.49 17.92 -4.11
N ARG A 123 -2.36 17.44 -3.58
CA ARG A 123 -1.09 17.39 -4.30
C ARG A 123 -0.98 16.20 -5.25
N TYR A 124 -1.42 15.01 -4.83
CA TYR A 124 -1.10 13.75 -5.52
C TYR A 124 -2.28 13.03 -6.17
N CYS A 125 -3.53 13.39 -5.85
CA CYS A 125 -4.71 12.66 -6.32
C CYS A 125 -5.53 13.41 -7.39
N ARG A 126 -4.89 14.31 -8.13
CA ARG A 126 -5.51 15.02 -9.26
C ARG A 126 -5.58 14.13 -10.49
#